data_AF-A0A9E7R6M9-F1
#
_entry.id   AF-A0A9E7R6M9-F1
#
_cell.length_a   1.000
_cell.length_b   1.000
_cell.length_c   1.000
_cell.angle_alpha   90.00
_cell.angle_beta   90.00
_cell.angle_gamma   90.00
#
_symmetry.space_group_name_H-M   'P 1'
#
loop_
_entity.id
_entity.type
_entity.pdbx_description
1 polymer ?
#
loop_
_entity_poly.entity_id
_entity_poly.type
_entity_poly.pdbx_seq_one_letter_code
_entity_poly.pdbx_strand_id
1 'polypeptide(L)'
;MGLQADLKDAIEQDRADVVRVLAEYGVVPVAVESTGGTDLLGKTRAPDFNFERRHEEESERVADRQTRVRMVDALGLRSEEDGERVCEEIEGHEAWQSRV
;
A
#
# COMPACT_ATOMS: atom_id res chain seq x y z
N MET A 1 19.66 3.60 -1.51
CA MET A 1 18.47 4.39 -1.14
C MET A 1 17.54 3.45 -0.37
N GLY A 2 16.75 3.97 0.57
CA GLY A 2 15.88 3.13 1.40
C GLY A 2 14.44 3.28 0.96
N LEU A 3 13.65 2.21 1.05
CA LEU A 3 12.23 2.11 0.64
C LEU A 3 11.39 3.39 0.87
N GLN A 4 11.53 4.04 2.03
CA GLN A 4 10.80 5.27 2.33
C GLN A 4 11.15 6.45 1.40
N ALA A 5 12.41 6.59 1.01
CA ALA A 5 12.85 7.66 0.10
C ALA A 5 12.33 7.39 -1.32
N ASP A 6 12.47 6.15 -1.80
CA ASP A 6 11.98 5.73 -3.12
C ASP A 6 10.46 5.88 -3.23
N LEU A 7 9.70 5.53 -2.18
CA LEU A 7 8.25 5.74 -2.12
C LEU A 7 7.86 7.22 -2.16
N LYS A 8 8.62 8.09 -1.49
CA LYS A 8 8.33 9.54 -1.52
C LYS A 8 8.51 10.10 -2.92
N ASP A 9 9.62 9.76 -3.57
CA ASP A 9 9.92 10.20 -4.93
C ASP A 9 8.86 9.69 -5.92
N ALA A 10 8.49 8.41 -5.80
CA ALA A 10 7.45 7.79 -6.61
C ALA A 10 6.07 8.48 -6.47
N ILE A 11 5.67 8.82 -5.25
CA ILE A 11 4.41 9.55 -4.98
C ILE A 11 4.41 10.93 -5.66
N GLU A 12 5.57 11.59 -5.74
CA GLU A 12 5.69 12.90 -6.40
C GLU A 12 5.68 12.80 -7.92
N GLN A 13 5.96 11.61 -8.47
CA GLN A 13 5.95 11.36 -9.92
C GLN A 13 4.58 10.89 -10.42
N ASP A 14 4.17 9.65 -10.12
CA ASP A 14 2.91 9.07 -10.57
C ASP A 14 2.56 7.77 -9.82
N ARG A 15 1.29 7.34 -9.90
CA ARG A 15 0.82 6.04 -9.41
C ARG A 15 1.64 4.87 -9.95
N ALA A 16 2.03 4.90 -11.23
CA ALA A 16 2.81 3.83 -11.85
C ALA A 16 4.17 3.64 -11.16
N ASP A 17 4.83 4.73 -10.78
CA ASP A 17 6.09 4.69 -10.03
C ASP A 17 5.89 4.10 -8.63
N VAL A 18 4.79 4.43 -7.96
CA VAL A 18 4.48 3.87 -6.64
C VAL A 18 4.31 2.36 -6.73
N VAL A 19 3.56 1.87 -7.73
CA VAL A 19 3.37 0.43 -7.98
C VAL A 19 4.70 -0.26 -8.28
N ARG A 20 5.55 0.35 -9.11
CA ARG A 20 6.88 -0.18 -9.43
C ARG A 20 7.76 -0.33 -8.18
N VAL A 21 7.83 0.70 -7.33
CA VAL A 21 8.61 0.67 -6.08
C VAL A 21 8.02 -0.37 -5.13
N LEU A 22 6.69 -0.42 -4.98
CA LEU A 22 6.05 -1.45 -4.16
C LEU A 22 6.39 -2.87 -4.64
N ALA A 23 6.40 -3.08 -5.96
CA ALA A 23 6.77 -4.35 -6.57
C ALA A 23 8.23 -4.73 -6.32
N GLU A 24 9.17 -3.79 -6.53
CA GLU A 24 10.60 -3.98 -6.32
C GLU A 24 10.95 -4.37 -4.87
N TYR A 25 10.21 -3.82 -3.91
CA TYR A 25 10.41 -4.10 -2.49
C TYR A 25 9.51 -5.22 -1.95
N GLY A 26 8.62 -5.79 -2.77
CA GLY A 26 7.72 -6.87 -2.36
C GLY A 26 6.66 -6.44 -1.34
N VAL A 27 6.18 -5.20 -1.44
CA VAL A 27 5.22 -4.58 -0.51
C VAL A 27 3.85 -4.53 -1.16
N VAL A 28 2.81 -4.95 -0.43
CA VAL A 28 1.42 -4.85 -0.88
C VAL A 28 0.55 -4.10 0.12
N PRO A 29 -0.48 -3.37 -0.33
CA PRO A 29 -1.49 -2.83 0.57
C PRO A 29 -2.33 -3.98 1.15
N VAL A 30 -2.47 -3.98 2.47
CA VAL A 30 -3.32 -4.92 3.19
C VAL A 30 -4.42 -4.12 3.86
N ALA A 31 -5.67 -4.44 3.54
CA ALA A 31 -6.82 -3.85 4.22
C ALA A 31 -6.74 -4.26 5.70
N VAL A 32 -6.63 -3.28 6.59
CA VAL A 32 -6.75 -3.54 8.01
C VAL A 32 -8.25 -3.57 8.28
N GLU A 33 -8.78 -4.77 8.52
CA GLU A 33 -10.09 -4.90 9.15
C GLU A 33 -10.01 -4.11 10.46
N SER A 34 -10.60 -2.92 10.48
CA SER A 34 -10.87 -2.24 11.74
C SER A 34 -11.84 -3.14 12.49
N THR A 35 -11.33 -3.95 13.41
CA THR A 35 -12.13 -4.75 14.32
C THR A 35 -13.20 -3.87 14.95
N GLY A 36 -14.42 -3.95 14.42
CA GLY A 36 -15.66 -3.39 14.94
C GLY A 36 -15.54 -2.02 15.61
N GLY A 37 -15.53 -0.96 14.82
CA GLY A 37 -15.76 0.39 15.32
C GLY A 37 -16.94 1.02 14.61
N THR A 38 -18.16 0.62 14.99
CA THR A 38 -19.35 1.43 14.68
C THR A 38 -19.13 2.80 15.30
N ASP A 39 -18.66 3.76 14.50
CA ASP A 39 -18.68 5.15 14.90
C ASP A 39 -20.16 5.48 15.09
N LEU A 40 -20.52 6.01 16.27
CA LEU A 40 -21.88 6.30 16.72
C LEU A 40 -22.67 7.27 15.79
N LEU A 41 -22.08 7.66 14.65
CA LEU A 41 -22.65 8.50 13.61
C LEU A 41 -22.98 7.78 12.28
N GLY A 42 -22.76 6.47 12.14
CA GLY A 42 -23.17 5.73 10.93
C GLY A 42 -22.43 6.14 9.64
N LYS A 43 -21.27 6.78 9.77
CA LYS A 43 -20.41 7.09 8.62
C LYS A 43 -19.48 5.91 8.39
N THR A 44 -19.63 5.25 7.25
CA THR A 44 -18.67 4.26 6.74
C THR A 44 -17.29 4.92 6.72
N ARG A 45 -16.44 4.58 7.68
CA ARG A 45 -15.04 5.02 7.69
C ARG A 45 -14.35 4.27 6.56
N ALA A 46 -13.67 4.99 5.67
CA ALA A 46 -12.88 4.34 4.63
C ALA A 46 -11.94 3.30 5.28
N PRO A 47 -11.77 2.12 4.68
CA PRO A 47 -10.88 1.10 5.20
C PRO A 47 -9.47 1.67 5.40
N ASP A 48 -8.87 1.40 6.55
CA ASP A 48 -7.49 1.79 6.82
C ASP A 48 -6.59 0.77 6.11
N PHE A 49 -5.73 1.22 5.21
CA PHE A 49 -4.78 0.33 4.52
C PHE A 49 -3.43 0.40 5.20
N ASN A 50 -2.89 -0.77 5.51
CA ASN A 50 -1.49 -0.91 5.88
C ASN A 50 -0.66 -1.39 4.68
N PHE A 51 0.66 -1.29 4.78
CA PHE A 51 1.56 -1.77 3.75
C PHE A 51 2.52 -2.76 4.39
N GLU A 52 2.50 -3.98 3.88
CA GLU A 52 3.25 -5.10 4.46
C GLU A 52 4.13 -5.74 3.40
N ARG A 53 5.33 -6.15 3.79
CA ARG A 53 6.23 -6.91 2.92
C ARG A 53 5.76 -8.36 2.92
N ARG A 54 5.42 -8.88 1.74
CA ARG A 54 4.85 -10.24 1.61
C ARG A 54 5.84 -11.37 1.86
N HIS A 55 7.14 -11.05 1.79
CA HIS A 55 8.24 -12.02 1.89
C HIS A 55 9.05 -11.93 3.20
N GLU A 56 8.74 -10.98 4.07
CA GLU A 56 9.41 -10.85 5.37
C GLU A 56 8.43 -11.26 6.48
N GLU A 57 8.87 -12.17 7.35
CA GLU A 57 8.09 -12.64 8.51
C GLU A 57 7.83 -11.53 9.54
N GLU A 58 8.55 -10.40 9.40
CA GLU A 58 8.39 -9.22 10.24
C GLU A 58 7.72 -8.10 9.42
N SER A 59 6.49 -7.75 9.78
CA SER A 59 5.80 -6.54 9.30
C SER A 59 6.48 -5.29 9.85
N GLU A 60 7.72 -5.03 9.41
CA GLU A 60 8.38 -3.75 9.63
C GLU A 60 7.51 -2.65 9.00
N ARG A 61 7.35 -1.53 9.72
CA ARG A 61 6.62 -0.37 9.18
C ARG A 61 7.37 0.16 7.96
N VAL A 62 6.89 -0.24 6.78
CA VAL A 62 7.40 0.16 5.46
C VAL A 62 7.50 1.68 5.31
N ALA A 63 6.54 2.39 5.90
CA ALA A 63 6.40 3.82 5.79
C ALA A 63 5.78 4.42 7.05
N ASP A 64 6.21 5.65 7.39
CA ASP A 64 5.52 6.48 8.38
C ASP A 64 4.06 6.74 7.99
N ARG A 65 3.22 7.08 8.97
CA ARG A 65 1.80 7.43 8.76
C ARG A 65 1.59 8.45 7.63
N GLN A 66 2.42 9.49 7.52
CA GLN A 66 2.25 10.50 6.47
C GLN A 66 2.47 9.93 5.08
N THR A 67 3.53 9.14 4.91
CA THR A 67 3.84 8.49 3.63
C THR A 67 2.73 7.49 3.27
N ARG A 68 2.22 6.69 4.23
CA ARG A 68 1.11 5.76 3.99
C ARG A 68 -0.16 6.45 3.51
N VAL A 69 -0.57 7.56 4.13
CA VAL A 69 -1.75 8.32 3.69
C VAL A 69 -1.58 8.81 2.25
N ARG A 70 -0.38 9.29 1.89
CA ARG A 70 -0.09 9.72 0.52
C ARG A 70 -0.09 8.55 -0.47
N MET A 71 0.40 7.38 -0.07
CA MET A 71 0.34 6.17 -0.91
C MET A 71 -1.10 5.73 -1.15
N VAL A 72 -1.93 5.72 -0.10
CA VAL A 72 -3.36 5.41 -0.21
C VAL A 72 -4.04 6.34 -1.20
N ASP A 73 -3.76 7.64 -1.11
CA ASP A 73 -4.29 8.65 -2.04
C ASP A 73 -3.77 8.46 -3.47
N ALA A 74 -2.46 8.28 -3.64
CA ALA A 74 -1.82 8.09 -4.95
C ALA A 74 -2.25 6.80 -5.65
N LEU A 75 -2.44 5.72 -4.89
CA LEU A 75 -2.91 4.42 -5.40
C LEU A 75 -4.42 4.41 -5.64
N GLY A 76 -5.15 5.39 -5.10
CA GLY A 76 -6.61 5.47 -5.22
C GLY A 76 -7.36 4.47 -4.34
N LEU A 77 -6.77 4.05 -3.21
CA LEU A 77 -7.34 3.06 -2.30
C LEU A 77 -8.51 3.64 -1.51
N ARG A 78 -9.74 3.47 -1.99
CA ARG A 78 -10.97 3.98 -1.34
C ARG A 78 -11.85 2.86 -0.79
N SER A 79 -11.68 1.65 -1.30
CA SER A 79 -12.42 0.45 -0.93
C SER A 79 -11.49 -0.77 -0.91
N GLU A 80 -11.91 -1.84 -0.23
CA GLU A 80 -11.18 -3.13 -0.22
C GLU A 80 -10.93 -3.64 -1.65
N GLU A 81 -11.93 -3.51 -2.54
CA GLU A 81 -11.81 -3.83 -3.97
C GLU A 81 -10.66 -3.07 -4.67
N ASP A 82 -10.43 -1.80 -4.30
CA ASP A 82 -9.30 -1.03 -4.85
C ASP A 82 -7.97 -1.60 -4.33
N GLY A 83 -7.94 -2.02 -3.07
CA GLY A 83 -6.81 -2.70 -2.46
C GLY A 83 -6.45 -3.99 -3.19
N GLU A 84 -7.44 -4.85 -3.43
CA GLU A 84 -7.26 -6.10 -4.17
C GLU A 84 -6.74 -5.83 -5.58
N ARG A 85 -7.33 -4.89 -6.31
CA ARG A 85 -6.89 -4.53 -7.67
C ARG A 85 -5.46 -4.01 -7.70
N VAL A 86 -5.07 -3.20 -6.72
CA VAL A 86 -3.70 -2.69 -6.60
C VAL A 86 -2.73 -3.80 -6.22
N CYS A 87 -3.11 -4.74 -5.35
CA CYS A 87 -2.31 -5.93 -5.05
C CYS A 87 -2.04 -6.74 -6.31
N GLU A 88 -3.09 -7.06 -7.08
CA GLU A 88 -2.95 -7.80 -8.34
C GLU A 88 -2.02 -7.07 -9.33
N GLU A 89 -2.10 -5.74 -9.38
CA GLU A 89 -1.23 -4.92 -10.24
C GLU A 89 0.25 -4.97 -9.80
N ILE A 90 0.50 -4.89 -8.49
CA ILE A 90 1.85 -4.97 -7.92
C ILE A 90 2.43 -6.39 -8.12
N GLU A 91 1.66 -7.42 -7.79
CA GLU A 91 2.08 -8.84 -7.92
C GLU A 91 2.26 -9.26 -9.39
N GLY A 92 1.50 -8.64 -10.30
CA GLY A 92 1.65 -8.82 -11.74
C GLY A 92 2.82 -8.06 -12.37
N HIS A 93 3.46 -7.14 -11.64
CA HIS A 93 4.53 -6.30 -12.17
C HIS A 93 5.82 -7.10 -12.40
N GLU A 94 6.57 -6.77 -13.45
CA GLU A 94 7.83 -7.46 -13.79
C GLU A 94 8.88 -7.41 -12.67
N ALA A 95 8.93 -6.28 -11.95
CA ALA A 95 9.81 -6.07 -10.81
C ALA A 95 9.50 -7.02 -9.63
N TRP A 96 8.22 -7.40 -9.46
CA TRP A 96 7.82 -8.39 -8.47
C TRP A 96 8.33 -9.78 -8.86
N GLN A 97 8.12 -10.16 -10.12
CA GLN A 97 8.56 -11.45 -10.65
C GLN A 97 10.09 -11.61 -10.65
N SER A 98 10.84 -10.52 -10.83
CA SER A 98 12.30 -10.54 -10.74
C SER A 98 12.84 -10.79 -9.33
N ARG A 99 11.97 -10.73 -8.30
CA ARG A 99 12.34 -10.86 -6.89
C ARG A 99 12.02 -12.24 -6.30
N VAL A 100 11.10 -13.00 -6.91
CA VAL A 100 10.65 -14.34 -6.46
C VAL A 100 11.58 -15.44 -6.97
#